data_AF-A0A956L8B9-F1
#
_entry.id   AF-A0A956L8B9-F1
#
_cell.length_a   1.000
_cell.length_b   1.000
_cell.length_c   1.000
_cell.angle_alpha   90.00
_cell.angle_beta   90.00
_cell.angle_gamma   90.00
#
_symmetry.space_group_name_H-M   'P 1'
#
loop_
_entity.id
_entity.type
_entity.pdbx_description
1 polymer ?
#
loop_
_entity_poly.entity_id
_entity_poly.type
_entity_poly.pdbx_seq_one_letter_code
_entity_poly.pdbx_strand_id
1 'polypeptide(L)'
;NRLSKWLDTRGLQVHAFWDTTDDEAQRPRYWRYWQRLPPRGSIGIMLGSWYTQPLVDRVYERIDDADFDRELRRIEEFERLLTDDGALLVKFWFHLPRGEQKKRLRRDEKQGHKPAPSLQKFAKRYDRFSSFGERALRMTDTGHCPWYVIESTDPRYRDLTAGKTLLQAIQQRLEQPPPPRLPRGGHQTSVIEVPEASISVLDRVDLDATLEPADYAEQLTQYQQRLSRLAWKAYERQRHTVAVFEGWDAAGKGGAIRRVTQAVDGRLYRTISIAAPTDEERAHHYLWRFWRHLPRAGRMTIYDRSWYGRVLVERVEGFARPAEWQRAYQEINDFEEQLCEHGVVLLKFWVHISPEEQLRRFHEREQIEYKRHKITDEDWRNRDKWPQYEAAVNDMVARTSTAYAPWTLVAGNDKKFARVRVLQTFCERLSAALGDD
;
A
#
# COMPACT_ATOMS: atom_id res chain seq x y z
N ASN A 1 -18.24 12.81 -20.73
CA ASN A 1 -19.54 13.17 -21.34
C ASN A 1 -19.86 12.39 -22.60
N ARG A 2 -19.14 12.55 -23.72
CA ARG A 2 -19.44 11.80 -24.96
C ARG A 2 -19.29 10.28 -24.79
N LEU A 3 -18.19 9.84 -24.18
CA LEU A 3 -17.99 8.43 -23.83
C LEU A 3 -19.14 7.88 -22.97
N SER A 4 -19.63 8.64 -21.99
CA SER A 4 -20.79 8.24 -21.16
C SER A 4 -22.11 8.13 -21.92
N LYS A 5 -22.21 8.69 -23.13
CA LYS A 5 -23.37 8.51 -24.03
C LYS A 5 -23.20 7.30 -24.95
N TRP A 6 -21.96 6.93 -25.26
CA TRP A 6 -21.64 5.81 -26.14
C TRP A 6 -21.49 4.48 -25.39
N LEU A 7 -21.00 4.53 -24.16
CA LEU A 7 -20.81 3.39 -23.27
C LEU A 7 -21.98 3.27 -22.30
N ASP A 8 -22.21 2.05 -21.80
CA ASP A 8 -23.14 1.81 -20.71
C ASP A 8 -22.61 2.43 -19.41
N THR A 9 -23.43 3.29 -18.80
CA THR A 9 -23.06 4.01 -17.57
C THR A 9 -23.06 3.14 -16.33
N ARG A 10 -23.69 1.95 -16.35
CA ARG A 10 -23.75 1.05 -15.19
C ARG A 10 -22.37 0.51 -14.80
N GLY A 11 -21.48 0.31 -15.77
CA GLY A 11 -20.10 -0.15 -15.57
C GLY A 11 -19.06 0.97 -15.62
N LEU A 12 -19.48 2.23 -15.70
CA LEU A 12 -18.62 3.38 -15.92
C LEU A 12 -18.71 4.38 -14.75
N GLN A 13 -17.58 4.63 -14.11
CA GLN A 13 -17.46 5.66 -13.09
C GLN A 13 -16.56 6.80 -13.59
N VAL A 14 -16.94 8.04 -13.29
CA VAL A 14 -16.15 9.24 -13.62
C VAL A 14 -15.77 9.94 -12.32
N HIS A 15 -14.48 10.05 -12.06
CA HIS A 15 -13.91 10.66 -10.87
C HIS A 15 -13.14 11.91 -11.27
N ALA A 16 -13.38 13.03 -10.56
CA ALA A 16 -12.65 14.28 -10.75
C ALA A 16 -11.92 14.67 -9.46
N PHE A 17 -10.61 14.77 -9.51
CA PHE A 17 -9.74 15.06 -8.36
C PHE A 17 -9.30 16.53 -8.36
N TRP A 18 -10.25 17.46 -8.35
CA TRP A 18 -9.94 18.90 -8.38
C TRP A 18 -9.59 19.46 -7.00
N ASP A 19 -10.38 19.11 -5.99
CA ASP A 19 -10.23 19.55 -4.61
C ASP A 19 -9.87 18.35 -3.73
N THR A 20 -9.13 18.59 -2.66
CA THR A 20 -8.81 17.57 -1.65
C THR A 20 -9.76 17.74 -0.47
N THR A 21 -10.52 16.70 -0.14
CA THR A 21 -11.37 16.68 1.05
C THR A 21 -10.54 16.58 2.32
N ASP A 22 -11.11 16.97 3.46
CA ASP A 22 -10.45 16.86 4.77
C ASP A 22 -9.99 15.42 5.09
N ASP A 23 -10.75 14.44 4.63
CA ASP A 23 -10.44 13.01 4.82
C ASP A 23 -9.22 12.58 3.99
N GLU A 24 -9.10 13.09 2.76
CA GLU A 24 -7.97 12.82 1.86
C GLU A 24 -6.72 13.58 2.31
N ALA A 25 -6.87 14.82 2.81
CA ALA A 25 -5.76 15.63 3.31
C ALA A 25 -5.06 15.01 4.54
N GLN A 26 -5.80 14.20 5.30
CA GLN A 26 -5.30 13.50 6.48
C GLN A 26 -4.61 12.16 6.17
N ARG A 27 -4.40 11.83 4.88
CA ARG A 27 -3.80 10.57 4.42
C ARG A 27 -2.77 10.80 3.30
N PRO A 28 -1.91 9.80 3.02
CA PRO A 28 -0.96 9.91 1.92
C PRO A 28 -1.66 10.18 0.60
N ARG A 29 -1.04 11.03 -0.25
CA ARG A 29 -1.67 11.57 -1.46
C ARG A 29 -2.31 10.51 -2.37
N TYR A 30 -1.67 9.36 -2.54
CA TYR A 30 -2.17 8.30 -3.42
C TYR A 30 -3.41 7.57 -2.88
N TRP A 31 -3.68 7.67 -1.57
CA TRP A 31 -4.83 7.02 -0.94
C TRP A 31 -6.14 7.31 -1.69
N ARG A 32 -6.32 8.56 -2.13
CA ARG A 32 -7.53 8.97 -2.84
C ARG A 32 -7.73 8.29 -4.18
N TYR A 33 -6.65 7.99 -4.89
CA TYR A 33 -6.73 7.28 -6.17
C TYR A 33 -7.06 5.81 -5.92
N TRP A 34 -6.44 5.19 -4.91
CA TRP A 34 -6.77 3.83 -4.47
C TRP A 34 -8.25 3.67 -4.16
N GLN A 35 -8.87 4.62 -3.43
CA GLN A 35 -10.31 4.55 -3.11
C GLN A 35 -11.24 4.60 -4.34
N ARG A 36 -10.73 5.04 -5.50
CA ARG A 36 -11.53 5.28 -6.72
C ARG A 36 -11.11 4.39 -7.89
N LEU A 37 -10.15 3.48 -7.69
CA LEU A 37 -9.82 2.47 -8.69
C LEU A 37 -11.06 1.61 -8.97
N PRO A 38 -11.44 1.41 -10.24
CA PRO A 38 -12.57 0.56 -10.58
C PRO A 38 -12.27 -0.90 -10.23
N PRO A 39 -13.28 -1.69 -9.84
CA PRO A 39 -13.12 -3.14 -9.73
C PRO A 39 -12.91 -3.77 -11.11
N ARG A 40 -12.33 -4.98 -11.15
CA ARG A 40 -12.16 -5.80 -12.36
C ARG A 40 -13.51 -5.93 -13.08
N GLY A 41 -13.49 -5.65 -14.39
CA GLY A 41 -14.70 -5.67 -15.24
C GLY A 41 -15.45 -4.33 -15.33
N SER A 42 -14.99 -3.28 -14.64
CA SER A 42 -15.55 -1.92 -14.72
C SER A 42 -14.55 -0.92 -15.27
N ILE A 43 -15.04 0.25 -15.69
CA ILE A 43 -14.24 1.35 -16.24
C ILE A 43 -14.26 2.54 -15.29
N GLY A 44 -13.08 3.07 -14.97
CA GLY A 44 -12.92 4.32 -14.22
C GLY A 44 -12.26 5.39 -15.10
N ILE A 45 -12.94 6.52 -15.31
CA ILE A 45 -12.36 7.70 -15.96
C ILE A 45 -11.89 8.65 -14.86
N MET A 46 -10.60 8.98 -14.87
CA MET A 46 -10.00 9.86 -13.87
C MET A 46 -9.62 11.22 -14.50
N LEU A 47 -10.31 12.26 -14.08
CA LEU A 47 -10.01 13.66 -14.44
C LEU A 47 -9.20 14.29 -13.30
N GLY A 48 -8.14 15.01 -13.62
CA GLY A 48 -7.26 15.55 -12.58
C GLY A 48 -6.43 14.46 -11.88
N SER A 49 -6.07 13.38 -12.59
CA SER A 49 -5.34 12.22 -12.03
C SER A 49 -3.98 12.60 -11.43
N TRP A 50 -3.22 11.59 -10.98
CA TRP A 50 -1.89 11.71 -10.36
C TRP A 50 -0.86 12.56 -11.14
N TYR A 51 -1.06 12.82 -12.43
CA TYR A 51 -0.24 13.77 -13.23
C TYR A 51 -0.48 15.24 -12.91
N THR A 52 -1.69 15.60 -12.46
CA THR A 52 -2.12 17.00 -12.44
C THR A 52 -1.38 17.79 -11.36
N GLN A 53 -1.29 17.24 -10.16
CA GLN A 53 -0.66 17.94 -9.03
C GLN A 53 0.84 18.18 -9.27
N PRO A 54 1.68 17.18 -9.63
CA PRO A 54 3.10 17.42 -9.92
C PRO A 54 3.31 18.42 -11.06
N LEU A 55 2.50 18.35 -12.12
CA LEU A 55 2.59 19.27 -13.25
C LEU A 55 2.26 20.70 -12.82
N VAL A 56 1.20 20.90 -12.04
CA VAL A 56 0.83 22.21 -11.49
C VAL A 56 1.94 22.70 -10.55
N ASP A 57 2.40 21.88 -9.62
CA ASP A 57 3.43 22.28 -8.66
C ASP A 57 4.73 22.69 -9.36
N ARG A 58 5.13 21.97 -10.41
CA ARG A 58 6.31 22.33 -11.20
C ARG A 58 6.11 23.61 -12.00
N VAL A 59 4.94 23.80 -12.65
CA VAL A 59 4.62 25.01 -13.41
C VAL A 59 4.57 26.26 -12.53
N TYR A 60 4.15 26.10 -11.27
CA TYR A 60 4.10 27.16 -10.27
C TYR A 60 5.35 27.22 -9.39
N GLU A 61 6.41 26.46 -9.70
CA GLU A 61 7.70 26.49 -9.01
C GLU A 61 7.62 26.17 -7.51
N ARG A 62 6.65 25.34 -7.13
CA ARG A 62 6.55 24.79 -5.77
C ARG A 62 7.50 23.62 -5.56
N ILE A 63 7.91 22.98 -6.65
CA ILE A 63 8.91 21.92 -6.70
C ILE A 63 9.90 22.22 -7.84
N ASP A 64 11.11 21.70 -7.70
CA ASP A 64 12.16 21.82 -8.71
C ASP A 64 12.09 20.68 -9.76
N ASP A 65 13.08 20.62 -10.65
CA ASP A 65 13.14 19.58 -11.69
C ASP A 65 13.44 18.19 -11.13
N ALA A 66 14.25 18.08 -10.06
CA ALA A 66 14.62 16.81 -9.47
C ALA A 66 13.42 16.18 -8.74
N ASP A 67 12.67 17.01 -8.02
CA ASP A 67 11.41 16.65 -7.39
C ASP A 67 10.37 16.26 -8.43
N PHE A 68 10.23 17.03 -9.51
CA PHE A 68 9.28 16.69 -10.59
C PHE A 68 9.63 15.36 -11.26
N ASP A 69 10.91 15.09 -11.53
CA ASP A 69 11.33 13.81 -12.08
C ASP A 69 11.09 12.63 -11.13
N ARG A 70 11.28 12.84 -9.82
CA ARG A 70 10.94 11.83 -8.80
C ARG A 70 9.45 11.53 -8.79
N GLU A 71 8.62 12.56 -8.91
CA GLU A 71 7.18 12.43 -9.02
C GLU A 71 6.75 11.67 -10.29
N LEU A 72 7.40 11.92 -11.43
CA LEU A 72 7.12 11.20 -12.68
C LEU A 72 7.54 9.73 -12.62
N ARG A 73 8.68 9.41 -11.97
CA ARG A 73 9.09 8.01 -11.72
C ARG A 73 8.07 7.29 -10.85
N ARG A 74 7.61 7.91 -9.76
CA ARG A 74 6.56 7.35 -8.91
C ARG A 74 5.26 7.09 -9.66
N ILE A 75 4.91 7.97 -10.59
CA ILE A 75 3.74 7.77 -11.45
C ILE A 75 3.94 6.53 -12.34
N GLU A 76 5.09 6.40 -13.01
CA GLU A 76 5.38 5.21 -13.83
C GLU A 76 5.35 3.93 -12.99
N GLU A 77 5.95 3.93 -11.80
CA GLU A 77 5.94 2.79 -10.88
C GLU A 77 4.52 2.40 -10.46
N PHE A 78 3.68 3.39 -10.14
CA PHE A 78 2.28 3.16 -9.80
C PHE A 78 1.48 2.59 -10.98
N GLU A 79 1.72 3.08 -12.19
CA GLU A 79 1.07 2.57 -13.40
C GLU A 79 1.53 1.16 -13.76
N ARG A 80 2.83 0.87 -13.63
CA ARG A 80 3.39 -0.47 -13.78
C ARG A 80 2.75 -1.43 -12.78
N LEU A 81 2.68 -1.05 -11.50
CA LEU A 81 2.03 -1.84 -10.45
C LEU A 81 0.58 -2.19 -10.81
N LEU A 82 -0.21 -1.23 -11.31
CA LEU A 82 -1.60 -1.50 -11.73
C LEU A 82 -1.66 -2.42 -12.96
N THR A 83 -0.81 -2.19 -13.95
CA THR A 83 -0.80 -2.98 -15.20
C THR A 83 -0.27 -4.40 -15.00
N ASP A 84 0.70 -4.60 -14.11
CA ASP A 84 1.25 -5.90 -13.72
C ASP A 84 0.22 -6.80 -13.01
N ASP A 85 -0.76 -6.20 -12.30
CA ASP A 85 -1.94 -6.88 -11.74
C ASP A 85 -3.08 -7.10 -12.77
N GLY A 86 -2.92 -6.51 -13.95
CA GLY A 86 -3.76 -6.75 -15.11
C GLY A 86 -4.72 -5.62 -15.48
N ALA A 87 -4.58 -4.43 -14.88
CA ALA A 87 -5.35 -3.25 -15.28
C ALA A 87 -5.02 -2.82 -16.71
N LEU A 88 -6.03 -2.42 -17.47
CA LEU A 88 -5.84 -1.72 -18.74
C LEU A 88 -5.87 -0.22 -18.48
N LEU A 89 -4.72 0.44 -18.59
CA LEU A 89 -4.59 1.87 -18.36
C LEU A 89 -4.41 2.60 -19.70
N VAL A 90 -5.34 3.51 -20.02
CA VAL A 90 -5.35 4.29 -21.27
C VAL A 90 -5.24 5.78 -20.93
N LYS A 91 -4.18 6.45 -21.39
CA LYS A 91 -3.88 7.85 -21.07
C LYS A 91 -4.08 8.73 -22.28
N PHE A 92 -4.93 9.76 -22.15
CA PHE A 92 -5.22 10.70 -23.23
C PHE A 92 -4.71 12.10 -22.90
N TRP A 93 -3.86 12.65 -23.78
CA TRP A 93 -3.47 14.05 -23.74
C TRP A 93 -4.22 14.82 -24.83
N PHE A 94 -5.23 15.59 -24.43
CA PHE A 94 -6.01 16.42 -25.36
C PHE A 94 -5.27 17.73 -25.66
N HIS A 95 -4.51 17.75 -26.76
CA HIS A 95 -3.70 18.90 -27.15
C HIS A 95 -4.54 19.97 -27.86
N LEU A 96 -4.38 21.22 -27.45
CA LEU A 96 -4.97 22.38 -28.12
C LEU A 96 -3.89 23.45 -28.34
N PRO A 97 -3.68 23.94 -29.57
CA PRO A 97 -2.72 25.02 -29.83
C PRO A 97 -3.08 26.29 -29.04
N ARG A 98 -2.06 27.04 -28.60
CA ARG A 98 -2.21 28.26 -27.79
C ARG A 98 -3.20 29.26 -28.38
N GLY A 99 -3.11 29.48 -29.69
CA GLY A 99 -4.00 30.41 -30.39
C GLY A 99 -5.46 29.99 -30.32
N GLU A 100 -5.73 28.70 -30.51
CA GLU A 100 -7.08 28.14 -30.45
C GLU A 100 -7.63 28.12 -29.02
N GLN A 101 -6.79 27.81 -28.03
CA GLN A 101 -7.17 27.92 -26.62
C GLN A 101 -7.63 29.34 -26.26
N LYS A 102 -6.86 30.37 -26.65
CA LYS A 102 -7.23 31.78 -26.44
C LYS A 102 -8.56 32.14 -27.12
N LYS A 103 -8.79 31.67 -28.35
CA LYS A 103 -10.05 31.90 -29.07
C LYS A 103 -11.25 31.30 -28.33
N ARG A 104 -11.12 30.06 -27.84
CA ARG A 104 -12.19 29.37 -27.11
C ARG A 104 -12.52 30.04 -25.79
N LEU A 105 -11.51 30.41 -24.99
CA LEU A 105 -11.72 31.12 -23.72
C LEU A 105 -12.48 32.43 -23.92
N ARG A 106 -12.09 33.23 -24.93
CA ARG A 106 -12.79 34.47 -25.28
C ARG A 106 -14.23 34.23 -25.72
N ARG A 107 -14.50 33.14 -26.44
CA ARG A 107 -15.86 32.78 -26.88
C ARG A 107 -16.73 32.37 -25.70
N ASP A 108 -16.20 31.55 -24.80
CA ASP A 108 -16.94 31.06 -23.63
C ASP A 108 -17.29 32.24 -22.69
N GLU A 109 -16.36 33.17 -22.48
CA GLU A 109 -16.60 34.43 -21.75
C GLU A 109 -17.72 35.26 -22.39
N LYS A 110 -17.73 35.40 -23.73
CA LYS A 110 -18.79 36.10 -24.47
C LYS A 110 -20.16 35.41 -24.38
N GLN A 111 -20.19 34.10 -24.23
CA GLN A 111 -21.42 33.30 -24.10
C GLN A 111 -21.93 33.26 -22.65
N GLY A 112 -21.30 33.98 -21.72
CA GLY A 112 -21.69 33.98 -20.31
C GLY A 112 -21.33 32.69 -19.56
N HIS A 113 -20.61 31.77 -20.18
CA HIS A 113 -20.07 30.60 -19.50
C HIS A 113 -18.89 31.04 -18.64
N LYS A 114 -19.03 30.96 -17.31
CA LYS A 114 -17.91 31.18 -16.41
C LYS A 114 -16.98 29.97 -16.48
N PRO A 115 -15.73 30.12 -16.97
CA PRO A 115 -14.77 29.02 -16.92
C PRO A 115 -14.46 28.65 -15.48
N ALA A 116 -13.92 27.44 -15.27
CA ALA A 116 -13.38 27.07 -13.96
C ALA A 116 -12.38 28.14 -13.49
N PRO A 117 -12.39 28.58 -12.22
CA PRO A 117 -11.54 29.66 -11.73
C PRO A 117 -10.04 29.46 -11.98
N SER A 118 -9.59 28.21 -12.06
CA SER A 118 -8.22 27.82 -12.36
C SER A 118 -7.84 27.96 -13.84
N LEU A 119 -8.82 27.87 -14.76
CA LEU A 119 -8.57 27.77 -16.20
C LEU A 119 -7.90 29.04 -16.77
N GLN A 120 -8.34 30.22 -16.35
CA GLN A 120 -7.70 31.49 -16.75
C GLN A 120 -6.27 31.59 -16.20
N LYS A 121 -6.02 31.10 -14.98
CA LYS A 121 -4.68 31.09 -14.37
C LYS A 121 -3.75 30.14 -15.14
N PHE A 122 -4.23 28.97 -15.54
CA PHE A 122 -3.47 27.99 -16.30
C PHE A 122 -3.18 28.45 -17.73
N ALA A 123 -4.15 29.06 -18.41
CA ALA A 123 -3.98 29.58 -19.77
C ALA A 123 -2.86 30.63 -19.89
N LYS A 124 -2.65 31.44 -18.83
CA LYS A 124 -1.53 32.40 -18.77
C LYS A 124 -0.16 31.72 -18.76
N ARG A 125 -0.08 30.44 -18.37
CA ARG A 125 1.15 29.65 -18.26
C ARG A 125 1.25 28.53 -19.31
N TYR A 126 0.53 28.67 -20.42
CA TYR A 126 0.45 27.66 -21.48
C TYR A 126 1.81 27.07 -21.86
N ASP A 127 2.80 27.91 -22.15
CA ASP A 127 4.11 27.46 -22.67
C ASP A 127 4.83 26.56 -21.64
N ARG A 128 4.69 26.87 -20.34
CA ARG A 128 5.24 26.04 -19.25
C ARG A 128 4.47 24.73 -19.10
N PHE A 129 3.14 24.76 -19.12
CA PHE A 129 2.32 23.54 -19.10
C PHE A 129 2.63 22.62 -20.29
N SER A 130 2.87 23.20 -21.48
CA SER A 130 3.25 22.45 -22.66
C SER A 130 4.63 21.81 -22.49
N SER A 131 5.63 22.57 -22.03
CA SER A 131 6.99 22.07 -21.85
C SER A 131 7.09 20.97 -20.78
N PHE A 132 6.52 21.20 -19.59
CA PHE A 132 6.53 20.17 -18.54
C PHE A 132 5.58 19.01 -18.84
N GLY A 133 4.51 19.26 -19.59
CA GLY A 133 3.64 18.22 -20.13
C GLY A 133 4.39 17.28 -21.08
N GLU A 134 5.19 17.83 -22.00
CA GLU A 134 6.02 17.03 -22.91
C GLU A 134 7.02 16.17 -22.13
N ARG A 135 7.66 16.72 -21.09
CA ARG A 135 8.55 15.96 -20.21
C ARG A 135 7.80 14.83 -19.49
N ALA A 136 6.62 15.11 -18.93
CA ALA A 136 5.79 14.10 -18.26
C ALA A 136 5.40 12.98 -19.23
N LEU A 137 4.96 13.31 -20.44
CA LEU A 137 4.66 12.35 -21.49
C LEU A 137 5.90 11.49 -21.80
N ARG A 138 7.04 12.12 -22.07
CA ARG A 138 8.27 11.40 -22.44
C ARG A 138 8.74 10.42 -21.36
N MET A 139 8.61 10.78 -20.08
CA MET A 139 9.07 9.95 -18.97
C MET A 139 8.10 8.84 -18.58
N THR A 140 6.84 8.93 -19.01
CA THR A 140 5.78 7.98 -18.60
C THR A 140 5.09 7.31 -19.79
N ASP A 141 5.53 7.56 -21.01
CA ASP A 141 5.07 6.85 -22.21
C ASP A 141 5.78 5.50 -22.28
N THR A 142 5.13 4.46 -21.77
CA THR A 142 5.68 3.10 -21.70
C THR A 142 4.92 2.15 -22.62
N GLY A 143 5.57 1.06 -23.04
CA GLY A 143 4.95 0.07 -23.92
C GLY A 143 3.71 -0.61 -23.34
N HIS A 144 3.61 -0.70 -22.00
CA HIS A 144 2.46 -1.27 -21.30
C HIS A 144 1.40 -0.23 -20.93
N CYS A 145 1.73 1.06 -20.94
CA CYS A 145 0.80 2.16 -20.72
C CYS A 145 1.17 3.41 -21.54
N PRO A 146 0.81 3.44 -22.83
CA PRO A 146 1.18 4.54 -23.72
C PRO A 146 0.30 5.78 -23.51
N TRP A 147 0.84 6.93 -23.91
CA TRP A 147 0.15 8.20 -24.06
C TRP A 147 -0.42 8.38 -25.47
N TYR A 148 -1.70 8.74 -25.54
CA TYR A 148 -2.34 9.10 -26.79
C TYR A 148 -2.55 10.62 -26.85
N VAL A 149 -1.70 11.29 -27.62
CA VAL A 149 -1.82 12.74 -27.88
C VAL A 149 -2.87 12.97 -28.96
N ILE A 150 -4.00 13.58 -28.59
CA ILE A 150 -5.14 13.82 -29.48
C ILE A 150 -5.32 15.31 -29.71
N GLU A 151 -5.15 15.75 -30.95
CA GLU A 151 -5.47 17.12 -31.35
C GLU A 151 -6.96 17.41 -31.11
N SER A 152 -7.24 18.50 -30.42
CA SER A 152 -8.56 18.83 -29.90
C SER A 152 -9.18 20.07 -30.53
N THR A 153 -8.64 20.52 -31.67
CA THR A 153 -9.13 21.65 -32.49
C THR A 153 -10.48 21.36 -33.12
N ASP A 154 -10.69 20.16 -33.65
CA ASP A 154 -12.01 19.66 -34.08
C ASP A 154 -12.60 18.70 -33.02
N PRO A 155 -13.75 19.04 -32.40
CA PRO A 155 -14.44 18.14 -31.48
C PRO A 155 -14.83 16.80 -32.09
N ARG A 156 -15.17 16.73 -33.39
CA ARG A 156 -15.58 15.47 -34.04
C ARG A 156 -14.41 14.52 -34.18
N TYR A 157 -13.28 15.01 -34.71
CA TYR A 157 -12.02 14.27 -34.74
C TYR A 157 -11.62 13.80 -33.34
N ARG A 158 -11.54 14.71 -32.37
CA ARG A 158 -11.16 14.38 -30.99
C ARG A 158 -11.99 13.25 -30.40
N ASP A 159 -13.32 13.38 -30.47
CA ASP A 159 -14.25 12.43 -29.86
C ASP A 159 -14.14 11.06 -30.55
N LEU A 160 -14.09 11.03 -31.89
CA LEU A 160 -14.00 9.78 -32.65
C LEU A 160 -12.65 9.09 -32.45
N THR A 161 -11.54 9.84 -32.45
CA THR A 161 -10.19 9.29 -32.23
C THR A 161 -10.08 8.70 -30.84
N ALA A 162 -10.50 9.42 -29.78
CA ALA A 162 -10.48 8.90 -28.42
C ALA A 162 -11.34 7.64 -28.27
N GLY A 163 -12.53 7.63 -28.88
CA GLY A 163 -13.42 6.46 -28.88
C GLY A 163 -12.81 5.24 -29.59
N LYS A 164 -12.22 5.43 -30.77
CA LYS A 164 -11.55 4.37 -31.53
C LYS A 164 -10.34 3.82 -30.78
N THR A 165 -9.51 4.68 -30.22
CA THR A 165 -8.34 4.27 -29.42
C THR A 165 -8.77 3.44 -28.21
N LEU A 166 -9.81 3.89 -27.48
CA LEU A 166 -10.34 3.15 -26.34
C LEU A 166 -10.90 1.78 -26.77
N LEU A 167 -11.67 1.74 -27.85
CA LEU A 167 -12.22 0.50 -28.40
C LEU A 167 -11.10 -0.49 -28.76
N GLN A 168 -10.09 -0.02 -29.48
CA GLN A 168 -8.94 -0.84 -29.90
C GLN A 168 -8.18 -1.38 -28.68
N ALA A 169 -7.89 -0.53 -27.69
CA ALA A 169 -7.18 -0.95 -26.47
C ALA A 169 -7.97 -2.02 -25.69
N ILE A 170 -9.30 -1.87 -25.59
CA ILE A 170 -10.16 -2.86 -24.94
C ILE A 170 -10.17 -4.18 -25.74
N GLN A 171 -10.34 -4.12 -27.06
CA GLN A 171 -10.36 -5.31 -27.93
C GLN A 171 -9.05 -6.09 -27.83
N GLN A 172 -7.91 -5.41 -27.96
CA GLN A 172 -6.59 -6.03 -27.82
C GLN A 172 -6.40 -6.68 -26.44
N ARG A 173 -6.90 -6.05 -25.37
CA ARG A 173 -6.82 -6.63 -24.02
C ARG A 173 -7.68 -7.88 -23.87
N LEU A 174 -8.87 -7.90 -24.48
CA LEU A 174 -9.79 -9.04 -24.43
C LEU A 174 -9.30 -10.24 -25.26
N GLU A 175 -8.48 -10.01 -26.28
CA GLU A 175 -7.85 -11.05 -27.08
C GLU A 175 -6.69 -11.75 -26.36
N GLN A 176 -6.08 -11.08 -25.36
CA GLN A 176 -5.01 -11.69 -24.57
C GLN A 176 -5.56 -12.78 -23.65
N PRO A 177 -4.92 -13.96 -23.58
CA PRO A 177 -5.35 -15.00 -22.66
C PRO A 177 -5.26 -14.47 -21.22
N PRO A 178 -6.22 -14.84 -20.35
CA PRO A 178 -6.09 -14.54 -18.94
C PRO A 178 -4.80 -15.18 -18.42
N PRO A 179 -4.15 -14.57 -17.41
CA PRO A 179 -3.02 -15.20 -16.77
C PRO A 179 -3.37 -16.63 -16.35
N PRO A 180 -2.43 -17.60 -16.50
CA PRO A 180 -2.70 -18.99 -16.16
C PRO A 180 -3.18 -19.08 -14.71
N ARG A 181 -4.28 -19.81 -14.50
CA ARG A 181 -4.81 -20.05 -13.16
C ARG A 181 -3.78 -20.85 -12.39
N LEU A 182 -3.52 -20.44 -11.15
CA LEU A 182 -2.72 -21.22 -10.22
C LEU A 182 -3.35 -22.62 -10.08
N PRO A 183 -2.57 -23.71 -10.18
CA PRO A 183 -3.10 -25.04 -9.90
C PRO A 183 -3.64 -25.06 -8.46
N ARG A 184 -4.80 -25.69 -8.28
CA ARG A 184 -5.35 -25.98 -6.95
C ARG A 184 -4.55 -27.14 -6.37
N GLY A 185 -3.37 -26.85 -5.82
CA GLY A 185 -2.45 -27.84 -5.29
C GLY A 185 -1.02 -27.30 -5.34
N GLY A 186 -0.37 -27.24 -4.18
CA GLY A 186 0.88 -26.51 -3.96
C GLY A 186 1.95 -26.85 -4.98
N HIS A 187 2.47 -25.82 -5.64
CA HIS A 187 3.77 -25.94 -6.27
C HIS A 187 4.83 -26.04 -5.16
N GLN A 188 5.69 -27.05 -5.25
CA GLN A 188 6.99 -26.97 -4.61
C GLN A 188 7.72 -25.80 -5.26
N THR A 189 7.73 -24.64 -4.62
CA THR A 189 8.73 -23.62 -4.93
C THR A 189 10.08 -24.28 -4.73
N SER A 190 10.86 -24.39 -5.81
CA SER A 190 12.27 -24.73 -5.75
C SER A 190 12.91 -23.75 -4.77
N VAL A 191 13.27 -24.25 -3.59
CA VAL A 191 14.06 -23.50 -2.62
C VAL A 191 15.34 -23.14 -3.35
N ILE A 192 15.68 -21.86 -3.40
CA ILE A 192 17.04 -21.49 -3.79
C ILE A 192 17.91 -22.11 -2.70
N GLU A 193 18.67 -23.16 -3.03
CA GLU A 193 19.59 -23.81 -2.10
C GLU A 193 20.63 -22.77 -1.67
N VAL A 194 20.37 -22.14 -0.52
CA VAL A 194 21.38 -21.38 0.19
C VAL A 194 22.26 -22.41 0.89
N PRO A 195 23.61 -22.32 0.79
CA PRO A 195 24.50 -23.27 1.45
C PRO A 195 24.12 -23.43 2.93
N GLU A 196 24.07 -24.67 3.43
CA GLU A 196 23.64 -25.05 4.80
C GLU A 196 24.35 -24.29 5.96
N ALA A 197 25.42 -23.55 5.67
CA ALA A 197 26.25 -22.86 6.64
C ALA A 197 26.18 -21.32 6.56
N SER A 198 25.13 -20.72 6.00
CA SER A 198 24.95 -19.26 6.08
C SER A 198 24.07 -18.87 7.26
N ILE A 199 24.62 -18.12 8.21
CA ILE A 199 23.86 -17.48 9.30
C ILE A 199 22.78 -16.59 8.69
N SER A 200 21.52 -16.94 8.93
CA SER A 200 20.34 -16.23 8.46
C SER A 200 20.04 -14.99 9.32
N VAL A 201 19.05 -14.20 8.90
CA VAL A 201 18.63 -13.01 9.66
C VAL A 201 17.92 -13.43 10.96
N LEU A 202 17.20 -14.55 10.94
CA LEU A 202 16.49 -15.08 12.10
C LEU A 202 17.44 -15.68 13.15
N ASP A 203 18.57 -16.26 12.74
CA ASP A 203 19.57 -16.84 13.64
C ASP A 203 20.21 -15.80 14.59
N ARG A 204 20.05 -14.52 14.28
CA ARG A 204 20.54 -13.41 15.12
C ARG A 204 19.59 -13.05 16.26
N VAL A 205 18.40 -13.64 16.32
CA VAL A 205 17.43 -13.39 17.38
C VAL A 205 17.77 -14.28 18.58
N ASP A 206 18.12 -13.64 19.70
CA ASP A 206 18.33 -14.32 20.97
C ASP A 206 16.99 -14.87 21.51
N LEU A 207 16.74 -16.15 21.26
CA LEU A 207 15.53 -16.86 21.69
C LEU A 207 15.58 -17.30 23.16
N ASP A 208 16.72 -17.14 23.84
CA ASP A 208 16.88 -17.38 25.27
C ASP A 208 16.55 -16.15 26.11
N ALA A 209 16.28 -15.00 25.47
CA ALA A 209 15.83 -13.79 26.14
C ALA A 209 14.52 -14.02 26.91
N THR A 210 14.60 -13.96 28.24
CA THR A 210 13.47 -14.10 29.16
C THR A 210 13.29 -12.88 30.04
N LEU A 211 12.09 -12.69 30.58
CA LEU A 211 11.82 -11.66 31.57
C LEU A 211 11.14 -12.23 32.82
N GLU A 212 11.72 -11.94 33.99
CA GLU A 212 11.17 -12.38 35.26
C GLU A 212 9.79 -11.77 35.53
N PRO A 213 8.88 -12.45 36.27
CA PRO A 213 7.53 -11.95 36.52
C PRO A 213 7.49 -10.55 37.15
N ALA A 214 8.40 -10.24 38.07
CA ALA A 214 8.47 -8.95 38.74
C ALA A 214 8.85 -7.84 37.77
N ASP A 215 9.96 -8.01 37.04
CA ASP A 215 10.44 -7.06 36.02
C ASP A 215 9.40 -6.87 34.91
N TYR A 216 8.71 -7.94 34.51
CA TYR A 216 7.63 -7.85 33.54
C TYR A 216 6.48 -6.96 34.03
N ALA A 217 6.05 -7.11 35.29
CA ALA A 217 4.96 -6.31 35.84
C ALA A 217 5.34 -4.82 35.91
N GLU A 218 6.57 -4.52 36.32
CA GLU A 218 7.11 -3.16 36.40
C GLU A 218 7.23 -2.53 35.00
N GLN A 219 7.97 -3.16 34.09
CA GLN A 219 8.22 -2.64 32.75
C GLN A 219 6.93 -2.55 31.93
N LEU A 220 6.02 -3.53 32.05
CA LEU A 220 4.71 -3.45 31.39
C LEU A 220 3.97 -2.19 31.82
N THR A 221 3.90 -1.92 33.12
CA THR A 221 3.20 -0.73 33.66
C THR A 221 3.87 0.55 33.17
N GLN A 222 5.19 0.63 33.24
CA GLN A 222 5.98 1.77 32.79
C GLN A 222 5.75 2.09 31.30
N TYR A 223 5.90 1.09 30.42
CA TYR A 223 5.75 1.31 28.98
C TYR A 223 4.29 1.52 28.57
N GLN A 224 3.31 0.92 29.25
CA GLN A 224 1.90 1.21 28.97
C GLN A 224 1.54 2.66 29.33
N GLN A 225 2.00 3.17 30.47
CA GLN A 225 1.81 4.58 30.83
C GLN A 225 2.50 5.52 29.84
N ARG A 226 3.74 5.20 29.43
CA ARG A 226 4.48 5.97 28.43
C ARG A 226 3.75 5.97 27.08
N LEU A 227 3.33 4.80 26.59
CA LEU A 227 2.60 4.66 25.34
C LEU A 227 1.27 5.42 25.36
N SER A 228 0.55 5.41 26.48
CA SER A 228 -0.70 6.15 26.61
C SER A 228 -0.50 7.66 26.38
N ARG A 229 0.52 8.24 27.02
CA ARG A 229 0.89 9.66 26.83
C ARG A 229 1.33 9.95 25.40
N LEU A 230 2.19 9.10 24.83
CA LEU A 230 2.68 9.26 23.45
C LEU A 230 1.55 9.16 22.43
N ALA A 231 0.57 8.27 22.63
CA ALA A 231 -0.57 8.13 21.73
C ALA A 231 -1.46 9.38 21.70
N TRP A 232 -1.73 9.99 22.86
CA TRP A 232 -2.45 11.28 22.92
C TRP A 232 -1.67 12.41 22.28
N LYS A 233 -0.36 12.48 22.52
CA LYS A 233 0.49 13.49 21.88
C LYS A 233 0.58 13.30 20.36
N ALA A 234 0.63 12.06 19.89
CA ALA A 234 0.57 11.73 18.47
C ALA A 234 -0.77 12.19 17.87
N TYR A 235 -1.88 12.02 18.58
CA TYR A 235 -3.18 12.54 18.19
C TYR A 235 -3.19 14.07 18.06
N GLU A 236 -2.73 14.79 19.09
CA GLU A 236 -2.65 16.26 19.10
C GLU A 236 -1.76 16.81 17.98
N ARG A 237 -0.64 16.14 17.71
CA ARG A 237 0.31 16.50 16.64
C ARG A 237 -0.01 15.89 15.28
N GLN A 238 -1.18 15.26 15.13
CA GLN A 238 -1.64 14.66 13.88
C GLN A 238 -0.67 13.61 13.30
N ARG A 239 0.15 12.98 14.15
CA ARG A 239 1.08 11.90 13.78
C ARG A 239 0.33 10.56 13.76
N HIS A 240 0.02 10.09 12.57
CA HIS A 240 -0.66 8.81 12.39
C HIS A 240 0.33 7.64 12.50
N THR A 241 -0.14 6.52 13.03
CA THR A 241 0.70 5.34 13.33
C THR A 241 0.12 4.10 12.66
N VAL A 242 0.98 3.32 12.02
CA VAL A 242 0.61 2.01 11.48
C VAL A 242 1.53 0.96 12.09
N ALA A 243 0.96 -0.09 12.67
CA ALA A 243 1.72 -1.20 13.23
C ALA A 243 1.32 -2.51 12.57
N VAL A 244 2.31 -3.30 12.18
CA VAL A 244 2.14 -4.58 11.51
C VAL A 244 2.69 -5.69 12.41
N PHE A 245 1.90 -6.72 12.64
CA PHE A 245 2.29 -7.90 13.40
C PHE A 245 2.27 -9.14 12.50
N GLU A 246 3.46 -9.64 12.20
CA GLU A 246 3.72 -10.94 11.60
C GLU A 246 4.49 -11.83 12.59
N GLY A 247 4.60 -13.11 12.28
CA GLY A 247 5.27 -14.09 13.13
C GLY A 247 4.66 -15.46 12.96
N TRP A 248 5.32 -16.48 13.52
CA TRP A 248 4.85 -17.85 13.45
C TRP A 248 3.43 -18.03 14.00
N ASP A 249 2.77 -19.10 13.57
CA ASP A 249 1.57 -19.55 14.25
C ASP A 249 1.93 -19.93 15.69
N ALA A 250 1.04 -19.56 16.61
CA ALA A 250 1.28 -19.56 18.05
C ALA A 250 2.43 -18.68 18.62
N ALA A 251 3.07 -17.81 17.83
CA ALA A 251 4.11 -16.89 18.31
C ALA A 251 3.66 -15.90 19.40
N GLY A 252 2.35 -15.59 19.47
CA GLY A 252 1.80 -14.74 20.53
C GLY A 252 1.43 -13.31 20.11
N LYS A 253 1.35 -13.05 18.79
CA LYS A 253 0.93 -11.76 18.17
C LYS A 253 -0.26 -11.11 18.86
N GLY A 254 -1.41 -11.79 18.93
CA GLY A 254 -2.61 -11.27 19.57
C GLY A 254 -2.44 -10.93 21.06
N GLY A 255 -1.52 -11.61 21.76
CA GLY A 255 -1.17 -11.28 23.14
C GLY A 255 -0.37 -9.98 23.24
N ALA A 256 0.57 -9.73 22.33
CA ALA A 256 1.31 -8.48 22.24
C ALA A 256 0.41 -7.32 21.83
N ILE A 257 -0.42 -7.49 20.80
CA ILE A 257 -1.43 -6.51 20.36
C ILE A 257 -2.32 -6.12 21.55
N ARG A 258 -2.80 -7.09 22.33
CA ARG A 258 -3.65 -6.80 23.50
C ARG A 258 -2.95 -5.92 24.55
N ARG A 259 -1.63 -6.03 24.72
CA ARG A 259 -0.90 -5.16 25.67
C ARG A 259 -0.74 -3.74 25.15
N VAL A 260 -0.56 -3.58 23.84
CA VAL A 260 -0.57 -2.27 23.16
C VAL A 260 -1.94 -1.63 23.30
N THR A 261 -3.02 -2.34 22.94
CA THR A 261 -4.38 -1.78 22.95
C THR A 261 -4.91 -1.51 24.36
N GLN A 262 -4.38 -2.16 25.39
CA GLN A 262 -4.67 -1.84 26.80
C GLN A 262 -4.10 -0.48 27.24
N ALA A 263 -3.07 0.03 26.56
CA ALA A 263 -2.44 1.31 26.90
C ALA A 263 -3.05 2.52 26.16
N VAL A 264 -3.72 2.27 25.03
CA VAL A 264 -4.21 3.31 24.12
C VAL A 264 -5.72 3.45 24.25
N ASP A 265 -6.22 4.69 24.25
CA ASP A 265 -7.67 4.95 24.24
C ASP A 265 -8.32 4.31 23.00
N GLY A 266 -9.44 3.61 23.19
CA GLY A 266 -10.16 2.89 22.12
C GLY A 266 -10.61 3.76 20.94
N ARG A 267 -10.68 5.09 21.09
CA ARG A 267 -11.01 6.02 20.01
C ARG A 267 -9.84 6.33 19.10
N LEU A 268 -8.61 6.10 19.58
CA LEU A 268 -7.37 6.44 18.88
C LEU A 268 -6.85 5.31 18.02
N TYR A 269 -7.28 4.06 18.23
CA TYR A 269 -6.79 2.92 17.45
C TYR A 269 -7.92 2.12 16.79
N ARG A 270 -7.54 1.38 15.75
CA ARG A 270 -8.34 0.29 15.18
C ARG A 270 -7.44 -0.91 14.93
N THR A 271 -7.91 -2.09 15.30
CA THR A 271 -7.26 -3.36 14.94
C THR A 271 -7.94 -3.96 13.72
N ILE A 272 -7.14 -4.38 12.74
CA ILE A 272 -7.59 -5.07 11.52
C ILE A 272 -6.93 -6.44 11.52
N SER A 273 -7.75 -7.50 11.58
CA SER A 273 -7.27 -8.87 11.38
C SER A 273 -7.36 -9.21 9.91
N ILE A 274 -6.21 -9.42 9.26
CA ILE A 274 -6.15 -9.73 7.84
C ILE A 274 -6.32 -11.24 7.64
N ALA A 275 -7.35 -11.58 6.88
CA ALA A 275 -7.68 -12.95 6.48
C ALA A 275 -7.72 -13.06 4.95
N ALA A 276 -8.22 -14.20 4.45
CA ALA A 276 -8.49 -14.39 3.03
C ALA A 276 -9.28 -13.20 2.45
N PRO A 277 -8.98 -12.76 1.22
CA PRO A 277 -9.70 -11.66 0.60
C PRO A 277 -11.19 -11.96 0.45
N THR A 278 -12.01 -10.94 0.62
CA THR A 278 -13.43 -10.93 0.24
C THR A 278 -13.56 -10.82 -1.28
N ASP A 279 -14.78 -10.99 -1.81
CA ASP A 279 -15.04 -10.81 -3.25
C ASP A 279 -14.73 -9.39 -3.72
N GLU A 280 -15.07 -8.38 -2.90
CA GLU A 280 -14.73 -6.98 -3.18
C GLU A 280 -13.21 -6.82 -3.29
N GLU A 281 -12.45 -7.33 -2.33
CA GLU A 281 -10.99 -7.16 -2.32
C GLU A 281 -10.31 -7.94 -3.47
N ARG A 282 -10.82 -9.12 -3.85
CA ARG A 282 -10.36 -9.85 -5.04
C ARG A 282 -10.62 -9.11 -6.35
N ALA A 283 -11.65 -8.28 -6.38
CA ALA A 283 -11.99 -7.47 -7.54
C ALA A 283 -11.06 -6.26 -7.71
N HIS A 284 -10.16 -5.98 -6.77
CA HIS A 284 -9.19 -4.90 -6.85
C HIS A 284 -7.74 -5.42 -6.88
N HIS A 285 -6.81 -4.50 -7.09
CA HIS A 285 -5.38 -4.77 -6.92
C HIS A 285 -5.07 -5.17 -5.46
N TYR A 286 -4.12 -6.08 -5.25
CA TYR A 286 -3.75 -6.63 -3.94
C TYR A 286 -3.63 -5.58 -2.82
N LEU A 287 -2.85 -4.51 -3.04
CA LEU A 287 -2.62 -3.47 -2.04
C LEU A 287 -3.87 -2.62 -1.69
N TRP A 288 -4.90 -2.62 -2.53
CA TRP A 288 -6.11 -1.80 -2.33
C TRP A 288 -6.75 -2.05 -0.96
N ARG A 289 -6.78 -3.31 -0.53
CA ARG A 289 -7.39 -3.72 0.73
C ARG A 289 -6.66 -3.21 1.97
N PHE A 290 -5.40 -2.80 1.85
CA PHE A 290 -4.64 -2.20 2.95
C PHE A 290 -4.72 -0.68 2.89
N TRP A 291 -4.67 -0.09 1.69
CA TRP A 291 -4.86 1.35 1.50
C TRP A 291 -6.18 1.84 2.10
N ARG A 292 -7.29 1.11 1.96
CA ARG A 292 -8.61 1.49 2.52
C ARG A 292 -8.64 1.54 4.05
N HIS A 293 -7.67 0.93 4.74
CA HIS A 293 -7.62 0.86 6.20
C HIS A 293 -6.60 1.82 6.82
N LEU A 294 -5.93 2.65 6.03
CA LEU A 294 -5.01 3.65 6.57
C LEU A 294 -5.73 4.61 7.54
N PRO A 295 -5.12 4.88 8.72
CA PRO A 295 -5.72 5.75 9.72
C PRO A 295 -5.76 7.20 9.22
N ARG A 296 -6.72 7.97 9.75
CA ARG A 296 -6.64 9.43 9.70
C ARG A 296 -5.47 9.92 10.54
N ALA A 297 -5.01 11.14 10.26
CA ALA A 297 -3.99 11.82 11.02
C ALA A 297 -4.24 11.76 12.54
N GLY A 298 -3.17 11.48 13.29
CA GLY A 298 -3.21 11.32 14.74
C GLY A 298 -3.82 10.00 15.26
N ARG A 299 -4.29 9.11 14.39
CA ARG A 299 -4.85 7.80 14.79
C ARG A 299 -3.89 6.65 14.46
N MET A 300 -4.15 5.51 15.09
CA MET A 300 -3.38 4.28 14.96
C MET A 300 -4.19 3.19 14.24
N THR A 301 -3.56 2.46 13.33
CA THR A 301 -4.08 1.18 12.80
C THR A 301 -3.10 0.06 13.10
N ILE A 302 -3.60 -1.02 13.69
CA ILE A 302 -2.84 -2.22 14.02
C ILE A 302 -3.32 -3.36 13.11
N TYR A 303 -2.41 -3.88 12.30
CA TYR A 303 -2.62 -5.04 11.43
C TYR A 303 -2.16 -6.31 12.14
N ASP A 304 -3.08 -7.23 12.40
CA ASP A 304 -2.78 -8.62 12.79
C ASP A 304 -2.78 -9.47 11.51
N ARG A 305 -1.56 -9.82 11.04
CA ARG A 305 -1.25 -10.10 9.62
C ARG A 305 -1.48 -8.89 8.72
N SER A 306 -0.81 -8.82 7.57
CA SER A 306 -0.80 -7.63 6.72
C SER A 306 -0.51 -7.93 5.24
N TRP A 307 -0.08 -6.91 4.48
CA TRP A 307 0.35 -7.03 3.08
C TRP A 307 1.51 -8.00 2.88
N TYR A 308 2.27 -8.31 3.93
CA TYR A 308 3.33 -9.32 3.89
C TYR A 308 2.82 -10.75 3.64
N GLY A 309 1.51 -11.01 3.79
CA GLY A 309 0.91 -12.29 3.40
C GLY A 309 1.28 -12.75 1.98
N ARG A 310 1.42 -11.81 1.03
CA ARG A 310 1.84 -12.05 -0.37
C ARG A 310 3.18 -12.77 -0.50
N VAL A 311 4.15 -12.39 0.34
CA VAL A 311 5.52 -12.91 0.33
C VAL A 311 5.76 -13.97 1.40
N LEU A 312 4.74 -14.27 2.20
CA LEU A 312 4.73 -15.31 3.23
C LEU A 312 3.78 -16.45 2.84
N VAL A 313 2.59 -16.51 3.45
CA VAL A 313 1.61 -17.59 3.25
C VAL A 313 1.24 -17.78 1.78
N GLU A 314 1.05 -16.71 1.01
CA GLU A 314 0.65 -16.86 -0.39
C GLU A 314 1.78 -17.36 -1.29
N ARG A 315 3.03 -17.07 -0.93
CA ARG A 315 4.22 -17.64 -1.58
C ARG A 315 4.34 -19.12 -1.27
N VAL A 316 4.23 -19.51 0.01
CA VAL A 316 4.45 -20.90 0.46
C VAL A 316 3.29 -21.84 0.11
N GLU A 317 2.05 -21.35 0.16
CA GLU A 317 0.86 -22.12 -0.23
C GLU A 317 0.55 -22.05 -1.74
N GLY A 318 1.24 -21.18 -2.48
CA GLY A 318 1.02 -21.00 -3.92
C GLY A 318 -0.28 -20.29 -4.26
N PHE A 319 -0.78 -19.41 -3.37
CA PHE A 319 -1.91 -18.51 -3.66
C PHE A 319 -1.51 -17.29 -4.50
N ALA A 320 -0.20 -17.02 -4.60
CA ALA A 320 0.39 -16.05 -5.51
C ALA A 320 1.33 -16.75 -6.49
N ARG A 321 1.27 -16.34 -7.76
CA ARG A 321 2.22 -16.75 -8.80
C ARG A 321 3.62 -16.25 -8.47
N PRO A 322 4.69 -16.94 -8.92
CA PRO A 322 6.07 -16.49 -8.73
C PRO A 322 6.29 -15.01 -9.08
N ALA A 323 5.82 -14.58 -10.25
CA ALA A 323 5.94 -13.20 -10.67
C ALA A 323 5.19 -12.20 -9.76
N GLU A 324 4.08 -12.61 -9.12
CA GLU A 324 3.31 -11.74 -8.23
C GLU A 324 4.01 -11.52 -6.90
N TRP A 325 4.50 -12.57 -6.24
CA TRP A 325 5.19 -12.38 -4.95
C TRP A 325 6.61 -11.84 -5.13
N GLN A 326 7.28 -12.12 -6.25
CA GLN A 326 8.63 -11.61 -6.50
C GLN A 326 8.64 -10.08 -6.67
N ARG A 327 7.68 -9.52 -7.41
CA ARG A 327 7.56 -8.06 -7.54
C ARG A 327 7.00 -7.38 -6.29
N ALA A 328 6.21 -8.12 -5.48
CA ALA A 328 5.57 -7.57 -4.28
C ALA A 328 6.56 -6.98 -3.26
N TYR A 329 7.82 -7.43 -3.21
CA TYR A 329 8.82 -6.79 -2.35
C TYR A 329 9.02 -5.31 -2.68
N GLN A 330 9.13 -4.96 -3.96
CA GLN A 330 9.25 -3.57 -4.39
C GLN A 330 7.94 -2.82 -4.17
N GLU A 331 6.80 -3.41 -4.54
CA GLU A 331 5.48 -2.80 -4.34
C GLU A 331 5.21 -2.47 -2.84
N ILE A 332 5.66 -3.34 -1.93
CA ILE A 332 5.59 -3.12 -0.49
C ILE A 332 6.51 -1.97 -0.07
N ASN A 333 7.75 -1.93 -0.56
CA ASN A 333 8.69 -0.85 -0.23
C ASN A 333 8.18 0.51 -0.72
N ASP A 334 7.60 0.57 -1.92
CA ASP A 334 7.01 1.79 -2.50
C ASP A 334 5.77 2.23 -1.73
N PHE A 335 4.96 1.27 -1.28
CA PHE A 335 3.82 1.53 -0.41
C PHE A 335 4.26 2.13 0.92
N GLU A 336 5.22 1.49 1.59
CA GLU A 336 5.72 1.92 2.90
C GLU A 336 6.49 3.24 2.83
N GLU A 337 7.21 3.50 1.73
CA GLU A 337 7.84 4.81 1.49
C GLU A 337 6.80 5.91 1.44
N GLN A 338 5.69 5.71 0.70
CA GLN A 338 4.60 6.69 0.64
C GLN A 338 3.95 6.95 2.00
N LEU A 339 3.89 5.93 2.87
CA LEU A 339 3.43 6.10 4.24
C LEU A 339 4.43 6.96 5.03
N CYS A 340 5.70 6.59 5.03
CA CYS A 340 6.72 7.27 5.81
C CYS A 340 6.96 8.72 5.34
N GLU A 341 6.96 9.00 4.04
CA GLU A 341 7.07 10.35 3.49
C GLU A 341 5.90 11.26 3.89
N HIS A 342 4.70 10.71 4.04
CA HIS A 342 3.55 11.46 4.55
C HIS A 342 3.66 11.74 6.06
N GLY A 343 4.60 11.09 6.75
CA GLY A 343 4.82 11.22 8.19
C GLY A 343 4.16 10.10 9.02
N VAL A 344 3.82 8.97 8.40
CA VAL A 344 3.32 7.79 9.12
C VAL A 344 4.43 7.17 9.94
N VAL A 345 4.19 6.98 11.23
CA VAL A 345 5.05 6.14 12.07
C VAL A 345 4.71 4.69 11.78
N LEU A 346 5.49 4.06 10.90
CA LEU A 346 5.34 2.64 10.55
C LEU A 346 6.20 1.77 11.47
N LEU A 347 5.56 0.80 12.14
CA LEU A 347 6.20 -0.22 12.96
C LEU A 347 5.90 -1.61 12.38
N LYS A 348 6.93 -2.44 12.24
CA LYS A 348 6.81 -3.80 11.70
C LYS A 348 7.43 -4.80 12.66
N PHE A 349 6.64 -5.77 13.11
CA PHE A 349 7.06 -6.76 14.10
C PHE A 349 7.01 -8.16 13.51
N TRP A 350 8.12 -8.88 13.58
CA TRP A 350 8.15 -10.32 13.36
C TRP A 350 8.39 -11.02 14.71
N VAL A 351 7.38 -11.72 15.22
CA VAL A 351 7.50 -12.48 16.47
C VAL A 351 8.08 -13.86 16.17
N HIS A 352 9.36 -14.04 16.47
CA HIS A 352 10.13 -15.25 16.17
C HIS A 352 10.14 -16.20 17.38
N ILE A 353 9.87 -17.48 17.15
CA ILE A 353 9.92 -18.56 18.15
C ILE A 353 10.64 -19.74 17.54
N SER A 354 11.15 -20.64 18.39
CA SER A 354 11.76 -21.88 17.91
C SER A 354 10.68 -22.90 17.47
N PRO A 355 11.03 -23.88 16.61
CA PRO A 355 10.14 -24.98 16.26
C PRO A 355 9.65 -25.75 17.49
N GLU A 356 10.48 -25.91 18.52
CA GLU A 356 10.17 -26.65 19.75
C GLU A 356 9.15 -25.87 20.59
N GLU A 357 9.35 -24.56 20.73
CA GLU A 357 8.41 -23.70 21.44
C GLU A 357 7.05 -23.65 20.74
N GLN A 358 7.04 -23.64 19.40
CA GLN A 358 5.79 -23.73 18.66
C GLN A 358 5.04 -25.02 18.98
N LEU A 359 5.72 -26.16 18.93
CA LEU A 359 5.13 -27.47 19.21
C LEU A 359 4.58 -27.55 20.64
N ARG A 360 5.36 -27.07 21.61
CA ARG A 360 4.93 -26.98 23.01
C ARG A 360 3.63 -26.17 23.14
N ARG A 361 3.53 -25.03 22.45
CA ARG A 361 2.32 -24.18 22.45
C ARG A 361 1.13 -24.81 21.73
N PHE A 362 1.36 -25.64 20.72
CA PHE A 362 0.29 -26.38 20.04
C PHE A 362 -0.35 -27.36 21.02
N HIS A 363 0.46 -28.20 21.68
CA HIS A 363 -0.04 -29.12 22.70
C HIS A 363 -0.71 -28.41 23.89
N GLU A 364 -0.16 -27.28 24.36
CA GLU A 364 -0.80 -26.48 25.42
C GLU A 364 -2.21 -26.02 25.01
N ARG A 365 -2.41 -25.65 23.74
CA ARG A 365 -3.71 -25.18 23.21
C ARG A 365 -4.72 -26.30 23.06
N GLU A 366 -4.29 -27.50 22.70
CA GLU A 366 -5.15 -28.70 22.63
C GLU A 366 -5.68 -29.10 24.01
N GLN A 367 -4.87 -28.90 25.05
CA GLN A 367 -5.26 -29.25 26.42
C GLN A 367 -6.24 -28.23 27.04
N ILE A 368 -6.14 -26.95 26.67
CA ILE A 368 -6.94 -25.88 27.28
C ILE A 368 -8.25 -25.66 26.50
N GLU A 369 -9.38 -25.99 27.12
CA GLU A 369 -10.73 -25.97 26.51
C GLU A 369 -11.03 -24.70 25.69
N TYR A 370 -10.86 -23.52 26.28
CA TYR A 370 -11.14 -22.25 25.59
C TYR A 370 -10.07 -21.84 24.55
N LYS A 371 -8.96 -22.59 24.41
CA LYS A 371 -7.93 -22.35 23.38
C LYS A 371 -7.95 -23.39 22.25
N ARG A 372 -8.69 -24.49 22.39
CA ARG A 372 -8.78 -25.56 21.38
C ARG A 372 -9.15 -25.05 19.99
N HIS A 373 -10.07 -24.07 19.91
CA HIS A 373 -10.48 -23.44 18.65
C HIS A 373 -9.36 -22.68 17.92
N LYS A 374 -8.17 -22.54 18.51
CA LYS A 374 -7.00 -21.82 17.95
C LYS A 374 -5.95 -22.75 17.33
N ILE A 375 -6.24 -24.05 17.25
CA ILE A 375 -5.43 -25.04 16.53
C ILE A 375 -6.36 -25.72 15.52
N THR A 376 -5.89 -25.78 14.28
CA THR A 376 -6.59 -26.36 13.13
C THR A 376 -5.62 -27.27 12.38
N ASP A 377 -6.14 -28.15 11.51
CA ASP A 377 -5.31 -29.00 10.64
C ASP A 377 -4.38 -28.17 9.74
N GLU A 378 -4.78 -26.92 9.43
CA GLU A 378 -3.95 -25.97 8.69
C GLU A 378 -2.71 -25.53 9.48
N ASP A 379 -2.80 -25.36 10.81
CA ASP A 379 -1.66 -25.00 11.65
C ASP A 379 -0.59 -26.12 11.65
N TRP A 380 -1.01 -27.38 11.67
CA TRP A 380 -0.12 -28.55 11.57
C TRP A 380 0.54 -28.63 10.19
N ARG A 381 -0.25 -28.45 9.12
CA ARG A 381 0.29 -28.41 7.75
C ARG A 381 1.29 -27.27 7.54
N ASN A 382 1.04 -26.09 8.13
CA ASN A 382 1.97 -24.96 8.04
C ASN A 382 3.29 -25.26 8.76
N ARG A 383 3.23 -25.98 9.89
CA ARG A 383 4.42 -26.42 10.61
C ARG A 383 5.29 -27.38 9.79
N ASP A 384 4.69 -28.32 9.05
CA ASP A 384 5.44 -29.23 8.17
C ASP A 384 6.21 -28.49 7.07
N LYS A 385 5.81 -27.24 6.78
CA LYS A 385 6.48 -26.34 5.83
C LYS A 385 7.41 -25.33 6.49
N TRP A 386 7.90 -25.60 7.71
CA TRP A 386 8.79 -24.70 8.45
C TRP A 386 9.96 -24.17 7.60
N PRO A 387 10.75 -25.01 6.89
CA PRO A 387 11.89 -24.53 6.10
C PRO A 387 11.48 -23.53 5.00
N GLN A 388 10.32 -23.76 4.35
CA GLN A 388 9.81 -22.87 3.30
C GLN A 388 9.40 -21.51 3.88
N TYR A 389 8.73 -21.51 5.03
CA TYR A 389 8.37 -20.27 5.73
C TYR A 389 9.60 -19.53 6.24
N GLU A 390 10.58 -20.24 6.81
CA GLU A 390 11.84 -19.66 7.28
C GLU A 390 12.59 -18.95 6.14
N ALA A 391 12.71 -19.58 4.98
CA ALA A 391 13.28 -18.95 3.79
C ALA A 391 12.48 -17.71 3.34
N ALA A 392 11.14 -17.80 3.33
CA ALA A 392 10.27 -16.68 2.95
C ALA A 392 10.40 -15.48 3.91
N VAL A 393 10.54 -15.74 5.21
CA VAL A 393 10.73 -14.71 6.24
C VAL A 393 12.10 -14.05 6.12
N ASN A 394 13.16 -14.84 5.91
CA ASN A 394 14.50 -14.30 5.67
C ASN A 394 14.52 -13.38 4.43
N ASP A 395 13.91 -13.81 3.32
CA ASP A 395 13.75 -12.98 2.11
C ASP A 395 12.94 -11.71 2.40
N MET A 396 11.84 -11.82 3.12
CA MET A 396 11.00 -10.69 3.52
C MET A 396 11.82 -9.66 4.29
N VAL A 397 12.51 -10.06 5.35
CA VAL A 397 13.28 -9.12 6.16
C VAL A 397 14.43 -8.52 5.34
N ALA A 398 15.17 -9.33 4.59
CA ALA A 398 16.29 -8.85 3.76
C ALA A 398 15.87 -7.83 2.69
N ARG A 399 14.70 -8.01 2.07
CA ARG A 399 14.24 -7.17 0.94
C ARG A 399 13.38 -5.99 1.36
N THR A 400 12.85 -5.98 2.58
CA THR A 400 11.89 -4.95 3.03
C THR A 400 12.23 -4.30 4.37
N SER A 401 13.32 -4.68 5.03
CA SER A 401 13.83 -3.94 6.18
C SER A 401 14.62 -2.73 5.71
N THR A 402 13.91 -1.68 5.30
CA THR A 402 14.51 -0.44 4.79
C THR A 402 14.90 0.50 5.93
N ALA A 403 15.69 1.53 5.62
CA ALA A 403 16.10 2.53 6.63
C ALA A 403 14.89 3.31 7.21
N TYR A 404 13.88 3.58 6.38
CA TYR A 404 12.68 4.32 6.79
C TYR A 404 11.62 3.41 7.45
N ALA A 405 11.60 2.12 7.12
CA ALA A 405 10.67 1.14 7.68
C ALA A 405 11.41 -0.17 8.06
N PRO A 406 12.18 -0.18 9.16
CA PRO A 406 12.92 -1.37 9.57
C PRO A 406 11.99 -2.44 10.15
N TRP A 407 12.37 -3.71 9.99
CA TRP A 407 11.74 -4.81 10.72
C TRP A 407 12.27 -4.89 12.15
N THR A 408 11.37 -5.06 13.10
CA THR A 408 11.69 -5.40 14.50
C THR A 408 11.49 -6.90 14.69
N LEU A 409 12.59 -7.64 14.80
CA LEU A 409 12.56 -9.07 15.14
C LEU A 409 12.43 -9.20 16.66
N VAL A 410 11.38 -9.86 17.12
CA VAL A 410 11.05 -10.00 18.54
C VAL A 410 11.24 -11.45 18.96
N ALA A 411 12.15 -11.68 19.92
CA ALA A 411 12.28 -12.98 20.57
C ALA A 411 10.97 -13.32 21.30
N GLY A 412 10.29 -14.33 20.80
CA GLY A 412 8.92 -14.68 21.14
C GLY A 412 8.80 -15.87 22.09
N ASN A 413 9.90 -16.56 22.40
CA ASN A 413 9.91 -17.77 23.22
C ASN A 413 9.33 -17.48 24.61
N ASP A 414 9.85 -16.46 25.28
CA ASP A 414 9.18 -15.88 26.44
C ASP A 414 8.16 -14.80 26.06
N LYS A 415 6.89 -15.06 26.39
CA LYS A 415 5.78 -14.14 26.05
C LYS A 415 5.88 -12.81 26.80
N LYS A 416 6.51 -12.78 27.99
CA LYS A 416 6.61 -11.55 28.79
C LYS A 416 7.61 -10.60 28.15
N PHE A 417 8.81 -11.09 27.85
CA PHE A 417 9.84 -10.39 27.11
C PHE A 417 9.29 -9.83 25.79
N ALA A 418 8.66 -10.68 24.97
CA ALA A 418 8.12 -10.27 23.67
C ALA A 418 7.12 -9.09 23.77
N ARG A 419 6.24 -9.11 24.77
CA ARG A 419 5.24 -8.05 24.99
C ARG A 419 5.88 -6.72 25.39
N VAL A 420 6.84 -6.78 26.31
CA VAL A 420 7.57 -5.60 26.77
C VAL A 420 8.41 -5.03 25.64
N ARG A 421 9.12 -5.87 24.88
CA ARG A 421 9.90 -5.44 23.72
C ARG A 421 9.06 -4.72 22.68
N VAL A 422 7.87 -5.24 22.35
CA VAL A 422 6.91 -4.56 21.46
C VAL A 422 6.53 -3.18 22.01
N LEU A 423 6.09 -3.09 23.27
CA LEU A 423 5.70 -1.81 23.88
C LEU A 423 6.83 -0.79 23.93
N GLN A 424 8.04 -1.26 24.25
CA GLN A 424 9.26 -0.47 24.23
C GLN A 424 9.50 0.12 22.83
N THR A 425 9.49 -0.71 21.79
CA THR A 425 9.68 -0.24 20.40
C THR A 425 8.59 0.74 19.97
N PHE A 426 7.33 0.53 20.38
CA PHE A 426 6.26 1.53 20.18
C PHE A 426 6.62 2.87 20.80
N CYS A 427 7.07 2.87 22.06
CA CYS A 427 7.45 4.09 22.76
C CYS A 427 8.65 4.78 22.11
N GLU A 428 9.69 4.03 21.75
CA GLU A 428 10.91 4.55 21.10
C GLU A 428 10.59 5.21 19.76
N ARG A 429 9.85 4.52 18.89
CA ARG A 429 9.51 5.03 17.55
C ARG A 429 8.58 6.24 17.60
N LEU A 430 7.63 6.25 18.54
CA LEU A 430 6.75 7.41 18.74
C LEU A 430 7.49 8.59 19.36
N SER A 431 8.36 8.38 20.37
CA SER A 431 9.22 9.44 20.93
C SER A 431 10.04 10.10 19.83
N ALA A 432 10.75 9.30 19.02
CA ALA A 432 11.59 9.80 17.94
C ALA A 432 10.79 10.59 16.89
N ALA A 433 9.63 10.08 16.48
CA ALA A 433 8.77 10.79 15.51
C ALA A 433 8.13 12.06 16.08
N LEU A 434 7.99 12.16 17.40
CA LEU A 434 7.48 13.35 18.09
C LEU A 434 8.58 14.33 18.51
N GLY A 435 9.86 13.94 18.45
CA GLY A 435 10.98 14.76 18.93
C GLY A 435 11.05 14.86 20.46
N ASP A 436 10.69 13.78 21.16
CA ASP A 436 10.68 13.67 22.64
C ASP A 436 11.77 12.72 23.12
N ASP A 437 13.03 13.02 22.84
CA ASP A 437 14.18 12.27 23.35
C ASP A 437 14.54 12.64 24.79
#